data_AF-A0A255R0U6-F1
#
_entry.id   AF-A0A255R0U6-F1
#
_cell.length_a   1.000
_cell.length_b   1.000
_cell.length_c   1.000
_cell.angle_alpha   90.00
_cell.angle_beta   90.00
_cell.angle_gamma   90.00
#
_symmetry.space_group_name_H-M   'P 1'
#
loop_
_entity.id
_entity.type
_entity.pdbx_description
1 polymer ?
#
loop_
_entity_poly.entity_id
_entity_poly.type
_entity_poly.pdbx_seq_one_letter_code
_entity_poly.pdbx_strand_id
1 'polypeptide(L)'
;MIQLDAAHFSNLTSAVQRTGSLTGGAVRGLPNDVVIDGLHGVQSYGSAIAEAQKEFQLGRARTALERVRQLETSFSSSVGQWNGTVNSIISGAKQGRQAVPAAKLNEVRNAQTRMQVLVGPATKAFRDLISALEFEISLEGHQGGEDKDADNLAADDGIPTIPEPFTKGYHVVTQLHLERGGDNKARVVPQFEPKQFYLLVGDESARVVRVDELNQSSLAVYDFELEDNTTLEGKQLIAQLRRGVWAISREH
;
A
#
# COMPACT_ATOMS: atom_id res chain seq x y z
N MET A 1 -7.06 4.95 7.18
CA MET A 1 -5.83 5.04 8.01
C MET A 1 -4.99 3.77 7.82
N ILE A 2 -3.83 3.83 7.17
CA ILE A 2 -2.94 2.67 6.97
C ILE A 2 -1.90 2.67 8.10
N GLN A 3 -2.19 1.93 9.18
CA GLN A 3 -1.21 1.67 10.24
C GLN A 3 -0.29 0.54 9.78
N LEU A 4 1.03 0.65 9.92
CA LEU A 4 1.87 -0.55 9.85
C LEU A 4 1.87 -1.25 11.22
N ASP A 5 0.77 -1.97 11.48
CA ASP A 5 0.65 -2.81 12.66
C ASP A 5 1.40 -4.15 12.42
N ALA A 6 1.91 -4.78 13.48
CA ALA A 6 2.49 -6.14 13.44
C ALA A 6 1.53 -7.15 12.78
N ALA A 7 0.24 -6.84 12.77
CA ALA A 7 -0.78 -7.52 12.01
C ALA A 7 -0.45 -7.68 10.50
N HIS A 8 0.24 -6.73 9.85
CA HIS A 8 0.58 -6.82 8.42
C HIS A 8 1.59 -7.94 8.14
N PHE A 9 2.63 -8.05 8.98
CA PHE A 9 3.60 -9.14 8.89
C PHE A 9 2.97 -10.50 9.21
N SER A 10 2.10 -10.56 10.23
CA SER A 10 1.36 -11.77 10.59
C SER A 10 0.37 -12.21 9.49
N ASN A 11 -0.34 -11.26 8.90
CA ASN A 11 -1.27 -11.50 7.79
C ASN A 11 -0.53 -12.03 6.56
N LEU A 12 0.63 -11.44 6.23
CA LEU A 12 1.47 -11.93 5.14
C LEU A 12 1.96 -13.35 5.41
N THR A 13 2.48 -13.61 6.61
CA THR A 13 2.97 -14.95 7.01
C THR A 13 1.87 -15.99 6.86
N SER A 14 0.69 -15.72 7.43
CA SER A 14 -0.45 -16.62 7.38
C SER A 14 -0.97 -16.83 5.95
N ALA A 15 -1.00 -15.78 5.13
CA ALA A 15 -1.46 -15.88 3.76
C ALA A 15 -0.49 -16.70 2.88
N VAL A 16 0.82 -16.48 3.02
CA VAL A 16 1.86 -17.21 2.27
C VAL A 16 1.91 -18.68 2.70
N GLN A 17 1.89 -18.97 4.01
CA GLN A 17 1.93 -20.35 4.51
C GLN A 17 0.78 -21.22 3.98
N ARG A 18 -0.42 -20.64 3.84
CA ARG A 18 -1.58 -21.34 3.28
C ARG A 18 -1.36 -21.79 1.84
N THR A 19 -0.48 -21.13 1.08
CA THR A 19 -0.14 -21.55 -0.29
C THR A 19 0.78 -22.76 -0.33
N GLY A 20 1.45 -23.09 0.78
CA GLY A 20 2.39 -24.21 0.89
C GLY A 20 1.75 -25.60 0.89
N SER A 21 0.42 -25.69 0.96
CA SER A 21 -0.33 -26.94 0.84
C SER A 21 -1.62 -26.69 0.09
N LEU A 22 -1.93 -27.55 -0.89
CA LEU A 22 -3.24 -27.54 -1.54
C LEU A 22 -4.32 -28.12 -0.63
N THR A 23 -5.41 -27.40 -0.45
CA THR A 23 -6.59 -27.92 0.25
C THR A 23 -7.14 -29.13 -0.50
N GLY A 24 -7.27 -30.28 0.17
CA GLY A 24 -7.66 -31.55 -0.44
C GLY A 24 -6.51 -32.39 -1.01
N GLY A 25 -5.26 -32.00 -0.75
CA GLY A 25 -4.06 -32.80 -1.02
C GLY A 25 -3.48 -32.63 -2.42
N ALA A 26 -2.26 -33.12 -2.58
CA ALA A 26 -1.53 -33.08 -3.84
C ALA A 26 -2.16 -33.98 -4.91
N VAL A 27 -2.20 -33.49 -6.16
CA VAL A 27 -2.62 -34.28 -7.32
C VAL A 27 -1.44 -35.12 -7.78
N ARG A 28 -1.59 -36.44 -7.67
CA ARG A 28 -0.59 -37.45 -8.05
C ARG A 28 -1.05 -38.33 -9.22
N GLY A 29 -0.12 -39.05 -9.82
CA GLY A 29 -0.39 -39.93 -10.96
C GLY A 29 -0.57 -39.16 -12.27
N LEU A 30 0.13 -38.04 -12.41
CA LEU A 30 0.19 -37.27 -13.65
C LEU A 30 1.38 -37.77 -14.50
N PRO A 31 1.39 -37.47 -15.81
CA PRO A 31 2.49 -37.87 -16.69
C PRO A 31 3.84 -37.38 -16.18
N ASN A 32 4.89 -38.17 -16.43
CA ASN A 32 6.27 -37.88 -16.01
C ASN A 32 6.43 -37.74 -14.48
N ASP A 33 5.59 -38.44 -13.71
CA ASP A 33 5.58 -38.42 -12.24
C ASP A 33 5.45 -37.01 -11.64
N VAL A 34 4.86 -36.08 -12.39
CA VAL A 34 4.60 -34.73 -11.91
C VAL A 34 3.60 -34.80 -10.77
N VAL A 35 3.87 -34.05 -9.71
CA VAL A 35 2.96 -33.85 -8.59
C VAL A 35 2.61 -32.38 -8.52
N ILE A 36 1.30 -32.08 -8.54
CA ILE A 36 0.82 -30.72 -8.29
C ILE A 36 0.46 -30.64 -6.81
N ASP A 37 1.29 -29.94 -6.04
CA ASP A 37 1.08 -29.67 -4.62
C ASP A 37 0.96 -28.15 -4.38
N GLY A 38 1.15 -27.69 -3.14
CA GLY A 38 1.33 -26.29 -2.80
C GLY A 38 2.52 -25.62 -3.51
N LEU A 39 2.67 -24.32 -3.31
CA LEU A 39 3.87 -23.60 -3.73
C LEU A 39 5.09 -24.12 -2.95
N HIS A 40 6.13 -24.49 -3.69
CA HIS A 40 7.40 -24.91 -3.08
C HIS A 40 8.19 -23.71 -2.57
N GLY A 41 9.04 -23.93 -1.57
CA GLY A 41 9.92 -22.88 -1.01
C GLY A 41 9.25 -21.90 -0.05
N VAL A 42 7.91 -21.82 0.00
CA VAL A 42 7.20 -20.87 0.90
C VAL A 42 7.37 -21.16 2.39
N GLN A 43 7.87 -22.35 2.76
CA GLN A 43 8.12 -22.71 4.16
C GLN A 43 9.23 -21.87 4.80
N SER A 44 10.21 -21.39 4.02
CA SER A 44 11.28 -20.51 4.51
C SER A 44 10.85 -19.03 4.62
N TYR A 45 9.66 -18.68 4.13
CA TYR A 45 9.21 -17.29 4.12
C TYR A 45 8.87 -16.81 5.53
N GLY A 46 8.39 -17.70 6.41
CA GLY A 46 8.07 -17.33 7.79
C GLY A 46 9.25 -16.70 8.53
N SER A 47 10.45 -17.30 8.40
CA SER A 47 11.67 -16.73 9.01
C SER A 47 12.10 -15.43 8.35
N ALA A 48 12.03 -15.33 7.01
CA ALA A 48 12.41 -14.11 6.31
C ALA A 48 11.46 -12.93 6.60
N ILE A 49 10.16 -13.19 6.76
CA ILE A 49 9.17 -12.19 7.17
C ILE A 49 9.43 -11.76 8.62
N ALA A 50 9.74 -12.70 9.53
CA ALA A 50 10.11 -12.36 10.90
C ALA A 50 11.38 -11.51 10.98
N GLU A 51 12.38 -11.77 10.13
CA GLU A 51 13.56 -10.90 10.01
C GLU A 51 13.19 -9.50 9.51
N ALA A 52 12.34 -9.40 8.48
CA ALA A 52 11.87 -8.10 8.00
C ALA A 52 11.09 -7.32 9.08
N GLN A 53 10.26 -8.03 9.87
CA GLN A 53 9.56 -7.45 11.02
C GLN A 53 10.54 -6.94 12.09
N LYS A 54 11.61 -7.70 12.37
CA LYS A 54 12.66 -7.30 13.30
C LYS A 54 13.39 -6.06 12.82
N GLU A 55 13.78 -5.98 11.55
CA GLU A 55 14.41 -4.78 10.99
C GLU A 55 13.49 -3.56 11.10
N PHE A 56 12.19 -3.74 10.83
CA PHE A 56 11.21 -2.68 11.02
C PHE A 56 11.13 -2.20 12.47
N GLN A 57 11.06 -3.13 13.44
CA GLN A 57 11.04 -2.80 14.87
C GLN A 57 12.31 -2.07 15.35
N LEU A 58 13.42 -2.23 14.65
CA LEU A 58 14.69 -1.53 14.91
C LEU A 58 14.77 -0.16 14.21
N GLY A 59 13.69 0.34 13.61
CA GLY A 59 13.66 1.62 12.88
C GLY A 59 14.37 1.57 11.53
N ARG A 60 14.50 0.39 10.92
CA ARG A 60 15.15 0.18 9.61
C ARG A 60 14.10 -0.16 8.56
N ALA A 61 13.11 0.72 8.39
CA ALA A 61 11.97 0.47 7.51
C ALA A 61 12.39 0.22 6.04
N ARG A 62 13.46 0.89 5.56
CA ARG A 62 14.02 0.66 4.21
C ARG A 62 14.55 -0.76 4.02
N THR A 63 15.29 -1.28 4.99
CA THR A 63 15.82 -2.65 4.95
C THR A 63 14.69 -3.68 5.04
N ALA A 64 13.68 -3.41 5.87
CA ALA A 64 12.47 -4.24 5.92
C ALA A 64 11.74 -4.27 4.57
N LEU A 65 11.58 -3.11 3.91
CA LEU A 65 10.93 -3.00 2.59
C LEU A 65 11.68 -3.78 1.52
N GLU A 66 13.01 -3.66 1.47
CA GLU A 66 13.82 -4.39 0.49
C GLU A 66 13.66 -5.90 0.63
N ARG A 67 13.70 -6.41 1.87
CA ARG A 67 13.46 -7.83 2.16
C ARG A 67 12.07 -8.28 1.74
N VAL A 68 11.03 -7.50 2.02
CA VAL A 68 9.65 -7.84 1.63
C VAL A 68 9.49 -7.85 0.10
N ARG A 69 10.11 -6.91 -0.63
CA ARG A 69 10.10 -6.89 -2.11
C ARG A 69 10.83 -8.09 -2.73
N GLN A 70 11.95 -8.50 -2.14
CA GLN A 70 12.65 -9.72 -2.56
C GLN A 70 11.75 -10.96 -2.37
N LEU A 71 11.04 -11.06 -1.24
CA LEU A 71 10.08 -12.13 -0.99
C LEU A 71 8.89 -12.10 -1.96
N GLU A 72 8.35 -10.93 -2.27
CA GLU A 72 7.26 -10.76 -3.24
C GLU A 72 7.69 -11.23 -4.64
N THR A 73 8.90 -10.87 -5.06
CA THR A 73 9.47 -11.29 -6.35
C THR A 73 9.60 -12.81 -6.41
N SER A 74 10.20 -13.41 -5.37
CA SER A 74 10.36 -14.86 -5.29
C SER A 74 9.02 -15.60 -5.22
N PHE A 75 8.02 -15.03 -4.52
CA PHE A 75 6.67 -15.57 -4.46
C PHE A 75 6.01 -15.56 -5.85
N SER A 76 6.10 -14.44 -6.57
CA SER A 76 5.57 -14.29 -7.92
C SER A 76 6.21 -15.26 -8.90
N SER A 77 7.53 -15.48 -8.80
CA SER A 77 8.23 -16.51 -9.59
C SER A 77 7.71 -17.92 -9.27
N SER A 78 7.51 -18.25 -8.00
CA SER A 78 6.98 -19.56 -7.57
C SER A 78 5.56 -19.80 -8.09
N VAL A 79 4.69 -18.78 -8.02
CA VAL A 79 3.34 -18.80 -8.61
C VAL A 79 3.39 -18.98 -10.13
N GLY A 80 4.31 -18.28 -10.81
CA GLY A 80 4.50 -18.40 -12.25
C GLY A 80 4.92 -19.80 -12.69
N GLN A 81 5.91 -20.39 -12.00
CA GLN A 81 6.37 -21.76 -12.24
C GLN A 81 5.25 -22.78 -12.00
N TRP A 82 4.54 -22.64 -10.89
CA TRP A 82 3.42 -23.53 -10.54
C TRP A 82 2.31 -23.49 -11.62
N ASN A 83 1.90 -22.29 -12.04
CA ASN A 83 0.93 -22.11 -13.12
C ASN A 83 1.45 -22.66 -14.45
N GLY A 84 2.74 -22.50 -14.74
CA GLY A 84 3.38 -23.07 -15.93
C GLY A 84 3.26 -24.59 -15.97
N THR A 85 3.56 -25.27 -14.86
CA THR A 85 3.40 -26.73 -14.74
C THR A 85 1.96 -27.17 -14.97
N VAL A 86 0.99 -26.53 -14.29
CA VAL A 86 -0.44 -26.84 -14.41
C VAL A 86 -0.93 -26.63 -15.85
N ASN A 87 -0.60 -25.50 -16.45
CA ASN A 87 -1.01 -25.17 -17.82
C ASN A 87 -0.37 -26.09 -18.85
N SER A 88 0.88 -26.50 -18.63
CA SER A 88 1.57 -27.48 -19.50
C SER A 88 0.84 -28.82 -19.52
N ILE A 89 0.40 -29.31 -18.35
CA ILE A 89 -0.40 -30.55 -18.24
C ILE A 89 -1.76 -30.40 -18.94
N ILE A 90 -2.48 -29.30 -18.67
CA ILE A 90 -3.80 -29.07 -19.27
C ILE A 90 -3.70 -28.96 -20.79
N SER A 91 -2.69 -28.24 -21.29
CA SER A 91 -2.45 -28.05 -22.72
C SER A 91 -1.97 -29.35 -23.38
N GLY A 92 -1.04 -30.07 -22.76
CA GLY A 92 -0.53 -31.36 -23.22
C GLY A 92 -1.64 -32.40 -23.36
N ALA A 93 -2.56 -32.45 -22.39
CA ALA A 93 -3.75 -33.30 -22.45
C ALA A 93 -4.71 -32.88 -23.57
N LYS A 94 -5.00 -31.58 -23.73
CA LYS A 94 -5.86 -31.05 -24.79
C LYS A 94 -5.32 -31.31 -26.20
N GLN A 95 -4.00 -31.24 -26.36
CA GLN A 95 -3.33 -31.43 -27.66
C GLN A 95 -3.06 -32.91 -27.98
N GLY A 96 -3.45 -33.85 -27.11
CA GLY A 96 -3.17 -35.28 -27.28
C GLY A 96 -1.69 -35.65 -27.12
N ARG A 97 -0.84 -34.73 -26.66
CA ARG A 97 0.59 -34.95 -26.43
C ARG A 97 0.86 -35.73 -25.14
N GLN A 98 -0.08 -35.73 -24.21
CA GLN A 98 -0.02 -36.47 -22.96
C GLN A 98 -1.34 -37.21 -22.71
N ALA A 99 -1.23 -38.51 -22.42
CA ALA A 99 -2.38 -39.31 -22.02
C ALA A 99 -2.72 -39.02 -20.55
N VAL A 100 -3.65 -38.08 -20.31
CA VAL A 100 -4.17 -37.77 -18.97
C VAL A 100 -5.64 -38.18 -18.90
N PRO A 101 -6.04 -39.05 -17.96
CA PRO A 101 -7.45 -39.40 -17.77
C PRO A 101 -8.30 -38.16 -17.47
N ALA A 102 -9.54 -38.14 -17.99
CA ALA A 102 -10.45 -37.00 -17.78
C ALA A 102 -10.68 -36.67 -16.30
N ALA A 103 -10.76 -37.69 -15.44
CA ALA A 103 -10.86 -37.52 -13.99
C ALA A 103 -9.65 -36.77 -13.41
N LYS A 104 -8.43 -37.13 -13.83
CA LYS A 104 -7.20 -36.46 -13.40
C LYS A 104 -7.11 -35.04 -13.93
N LEU A 105 -7.54 -34.79 -15.16
CA LEU A 105 -7.59 -33.44 -15.71
C LEU A 105 -8.54 -32.54 -14.91
N ASN A 106 -9.65 -33.08 -14.40
CA ASN A 106 -10.55 -32.36 -13.49
C ASN A 106 -9.92 -32.12 -12.12
N GLU A 107 -9.17 -33.08 -11.55
CA GLU A 107 -8.37 -32.84 -10.33
C GLU A 107 -7.37 -31.70 -10.52
N VAL A 108 -6.65 -31.66 -11.65
CA VAL A 108 -5.69 -30.59 -11.98
C VAL A 108 -6.39 -29.22 -12.09
N ARG A 109 -7.54 -29.14 -12.74
CA ARG A 109 -8.34 -27.89 -12.81
C ARG A 109 -8.84 -27.46 -11.44
N ASN A 110 -9.31 -28.40 -10.63
CA ASN A 110 -9.74 -28.11 -9.25
C ASN A 110 -8.57 -27.60 -8.40
N ALA A 111 -7.38 -28.19 -8.54
CA ALA A 111 -6.16 -27.71 -7.90
C ALA A 111 -5.80 -26.29 -8.36
N GLN A 112 -5.94 -25.98 -9.65
CA GLN A 112 -5.77 -24.63 -10.20
C GLN A 112 -6.70 -23.62 -9.53
N THR A 113 -7.99 -23.91 -9.47
CA THR A 113 -8.97 -23.03 -8.82
C THR A 113 -8.66 -22.83 -7.34
N ARG A 114 -8.32 -23.91 -6.62
CA ARG A 114 -7.98 -23.84 -5.19
C ARG A 114 -6.72 -22.99 -4.95
N MET A 115 -5.68 -23.18 -5.76
CA MET A 115 -4.46 -22.38 -5.64
C MET A 115 -4.72 -20.90 -5.90
N GLN A 116 -5.53 -20.55 -6.89
CA GLN A 116 -5.89 -19.16 -7.17
C GLN A 116 -6.57 -18.47 -5.97
N VAL A 117 -7.44 -19.19 -5.26
CA VAL A 117 -8.09 -18.71 -4.03
C VAL A 117 -7.09 -18.45 -2.90
N LEU A 118 -5.95 -19.16 -2.89
CA LEU A 118 -4.90 -19.00 -1.88
C LEU A 118 -3.89 -17.89 -2.25
N VAL A 119 -3.55 -17.78 -3.53
CA VAL A 119 -2.57 -16.81 -4.04
C VAL A 119 -3.09 -15.38 -3.95
N GLY A 120 -4.36 -15.13 -4.29
CA GLY A 120 -4.94 -13.77 -4.26
C GLY A 120 -4.75 -13.04 -2.92
N PRO A 121 -5.16 -13.65 -1.79
CA PRO A 121 -4.91 -13.09 -0.45
C PRO A 121 -3.43 -12.86 -0.13
N ALA A 122 -2.53 -13.74 -0.56
CA ALA A 122 -1.09 -13.58 -0.33
C ALA A 122 -0.52 -12.40 -1.11
N THR A 123 -0.86 -12.25 -2.40
CA THR A 123 -0.47 -11.09 -3.21
C THR A 123 -1.03 -9.78 -2.65
N LYS A 124 -2.27 -9.80 -2.13
CA LYS A 124 -2.84 -8.63 -1.45
C LYS A 124 -2.03 -8.27 -0.19
N ALA A 125 -1.71 -9.27 0.65
CA ALA A 125 -0.94 -9.04 1.87
C ALA A 125 0.47 -8.47 1.59
N PHE A 126 1.13 -8.91 0.51
CA PHE A 126 2.38 -8.29 0.04
C PHE A 126 2.20 -6.81 -0.31
N ARG A 127 1.21 -6.50 -1.16
CA ARG A 127 0.92 -5.10 -1.55
C ARG A 127 0.58 -4.21 -0.36
N ASP A 128 -0.22 -4.70 0.57
CA ASP A 128 -0.62 -3.96 1.76
C ASP A 128 0.61 -3.67 2.64
N LEU A 129 1.46 -4.67 2.90
CA LEU A 129 2.68 -4.49 3.71
C LEU A 129 3.69 -3.57 3.03
N ILE A 130 3.92 -3.73 1.72
CA ILE A 130 4.81 -2.85 0.95
C ILE A 130 4.33 -1.40 1.00
N SER A 131 3.03 -1.17 0.73
CA SER A 131 2.45 0.17 0.77
C SER A 131 2.59 0.81 2.15
N ALA A 132 2.43 0.02 3.21
CA ALA A 132 2.56 0.50 4.58
C ALA A 132 4.04 0.76 4.95
N LEU A 133 5.00 -0.03 4.45
CA LEU A 133 6.45 0.21 4.67
C LEU A 133 6.93 1.45 3.90
N GLU A 134 6.48 1.64 2.66
CA GLU A 134 6.73 2.85 1.87
C GLU A 134 6.17 4.10 2.55
N PHE A 135 4.99 3.96 3.18
CA PHE A 135 4.40 5.01 4.00
C PHE A 135 5.31 5.35 5.20
N GLU A 136 5.78 4.35 5.96
CA GLU A 136 6.68 4.59 7.10
C GLU A 136 8.00 5.26 6.69
N ILE A 137 8.66 4.75 5.64
CA ILE A 137 9.93 5.32 5.14
C ILE A 137 9.77 6.78 4.76
N SER A 138 8.60 7.13 4.22
CA SER A 138 8.32 8.51 3.87
C SER A 138 8.13 9.42 5.09
N LEU A 139 7.71 8.87 6.24
CA LEU A 139 7.61 9.61 7.51
C LEU A 139 8.98 9.75 8.18
N GLU A 140 9.81 8.69 8.18
CA GLU A 140 11.17 8.73 8.74
C GLU A 140 12.07 9.78 8.06
N GLY A 141 11.84 10.05 6.76
CA GLY A 141 12.53 11.12 6.03
C GLY A 141 12.27 12.55 6.54
N HIS A 142 11.35 12.75 7.48
CA HIS A 142 11.13 14.03 8.17
C HIS A 142 11.69 14.06 9.60
N GLN A 143 11.98 12.91 10.23
CA GLN A 143 12.53 12.85 11.58
C GLN A 143 14.07 12.88 11.62
N GLY A 144 14.74 12.53 10.52
CA GLY A 144 16.20 12.67 10.38
C GLY A 144 16.70 14.11 10.15
N GLY A 145 15.78 15.08 10.14
CA GLY A 145 16.05 16.51 10.10
C GLY A 145 15.58 17.19 11.37
N GLU A 146 15.87 16.64 12.56
CA GLU A 146 15.78 17.44 13.77
C GLU A 146 16.83 18.55 13.71
N ASP A 147 16.33 19.78 13.59
CA ASP A 147 16.73 20.89 14.46
C ASP A 147 18.21 21.27 14.47
N LYS A 148 18.77 21.56 13.28
CA LYS A 148 19.84 22.57 13.17
C LYS A 148 19.62 23.68 12.15
N ASP A 149 18.58 23.57 11.32
CA ASP A 149 18.14 24.67 10.46
C ASP A 149 16.76 25.23 10.86
N ALA A 150 16.12 24.67 11.90
CA ALA A 150 14.85 25.16 12.44
C ALA A 150 14.98 26.47 13.27
N ASP A 151 16.21 26.88 13.59
CA ASP A 151 16.49 28.15 14.28
C ASP A 151 16.96 29.26 13.32
N ASN A 152 16.91 29.02 11.99
CA ASN A 152 17.35 30.03 11.01
C ASN A 152 16.51 30.12 9.72
N LEU A 153 15.28 29.57 9.71
CA LEU A 153 14.27 29.85 8.67
C LEU A 153 13.13 30.75 9.16
N ALA A 154 13.31 31.39 10.31
CA ALA A 154 12.54 32.57 10.69
C ALA A 154 13.17 33.83 10.06
N ALA A 155 13.21 33.89 8.72
CA ALA A 155 13.24 35.12 7.93
C ALA A 155 13.12 34.77 6.42
N ASP A 156 12.02 35.25 5.80
CA ASP A 156 11.72 35.41 4.36
C ASP A 156 10.96 34.28 3.58
N ASP A 157 9.68 34.61 3.24
CA ASP A 157 8.90 34.25 2.04
C ASP A 157 8.44 32.79 1.71
N GLY A 158 7.65 32.12 2.57
CA GLY A 158 7.18 30.73 2.33
C GLY A 158 5.67 30.42 2.26
N ILE A 159 4.76 31.40 2.43
CA ILE A 159 3.31 31.15 2.33
C ILE A 159 2.89 31.21 0.86
N PRO A 160 2.24 30.17 0.30
CA PRO A 160 1.79 30.22 -1.09
C PRO A 160 0.73 31.30 -1.25
N THR A 161 0.83 32.07 -2.35
CA THR A 161 -0.15 33.09 -2.69
C THR A 161 -1.53 32.46 -2.84
N ILE A 162 -2.52 32.97 -2.11
CA ILE A 162 -3.92 32.57 -2.27
C ILE A 162 -4.37 32.96 -3.69
N PRO A 163 -4.94 32.06 -4.50
CA PRO A 163 -5.42 32.38 -5.84
C PRO A 163 -6.68 33.27 -5.81
N GLU A 164 -6.88 34.08 -6.85
CA GLU A 164 -8.16 34.77 -7.07
C GLU A 164 -9.30 33.75 -7.22
N PRO A 165 -10.55 34.05 -6.79
CA PRO A 165 -11.00 35.29 -6.13
C PRO A 165 -10.78 35.32 -4.61
N PHE A 166 -10.13 34.29 -4.03
CA PHE A 166 -9.99 34.14 -2.58
C PHE A 166 -9.01 35.15 -1.96
N THR A 167 -8.20 35.84 -2.77
CA THR A 167 -7.38 37.00 -2.35
C THR A 167 -8.19 38.08 -1.63
N LYS A 168 -9.49 38.22 -1.96
CA LYS A 168 -10.37 39.24 -1.38
C LYS A 168 -11.15 38.68 -0.19
N GLY A 169 -10.58 38.87 0.99
CA GLY A 169 -11.26 38.58 2.26
C GLY A 169 -11.05 37.15 2.76
N TYR A 170 -10.04 36.41 2.28
CA TYR A 170 -9.55 35.22 2.96
C TYR A 170 -8.08 35.39 3.35
N HIS A 171 -7.70 34.85 4.50
CA HIS A 171 -6.33 34.81 4.98
C HIS A 171 -5.93 33.40 5.39
N VAL A 172 -4.62 33.11 5.34
CA VAL A 172 -4.04 31.87 5.84
C VAL A 172 -4.07 31.88 7.37
N VAL A 173 -4.62 30.80 7.95
CA VAL A 173 -4.76 30.66 9.41
C VAL A 173 -3.66 29.79 9.98
N THR A 174 -3.56 28.55 9.52
CA THR A 174 -2.64 27.58 10.10
C THR A 174 -2.25 26.51 9.08
N GLN A 175 -1.03 26.01 9.19
CA GLN A 175 -0.54 24.95 8.32
C GLN A 175 -0.87 23.58 8.92
N LEU A 176 -1.44 22.72 8.11
CA LEU A 176 -1.70 21.33 8.45
C LEU A 176 -0.44 20.52 8.20
N HIS A 177 -0.03 19.75 9.19
CA HIS A 177 1.10 18.85 9.11
C HIS A 177 0.74 17.47 9.66
N LEU A 178 1.59 16.49 9.38
CA LEU A 178 1.45 15.14 9.92
C LEU A 178 2.25 15.03 11.21
N GLU A 179 1.58 14.78 12.33
CA GLU A 179 2.21 14.55 13.62
C GLU A 179 2.02 13.10 14.06
N ARG A 180 3.03 12.51 14.70
CA ARG A 180 2.96 11.15 15.25
C ARG A 180 2.55 11.24 16.72
N GLY A 181 1.33 10.80 17.04
CA GLY A 181 0.84 10.76 18.42
C GLY A 181 1.56 9.71 19.27
N GLY A 182 1.40 9.81 20.60
CA GLY A 182 2.01 8.86 21.56
C GLY A 182 1.56 7.39 21.42
N ASP A 183 0.57 7.12 20.58
CA ASP A 183 0.13 5.79 20.14
C ASP A 183 0.79 5.35 18.82
N ASN A 184 1.88 6.01 18.41
CA ASN A 184 2.58 5.85 17.13
C ASN A 184 1.72 6.10 15.87
N LYS A 185 0.54 6.72 16.00
CA LYS A 185 -0.35 7.02 14.89
C LYS A 185 -0.05 8.39 14.28
N ALA A 186 0.15 8.44 12.97
CA ALA A 186 0.20 9.69 12.23
C ALA A 186 -1.20 10.31 12.14
N ARG A 187 -1.33 11.58 12.52
CA ARG A 187 -2.58 12.35 12.49
C ARG A 187 -2.32 13.69 11.82
N VAL A 188 -3.31 14.20 11.10
CA VAL A 188 -3.25 15.55 10.56
C VAL A 188 -3.56 16.51 11.71
N VAL A 189 -2.66 17.45 11.94
CA VAL A 189 -2.79 18.45 12.99
C VAL A 189 -2.62 19.85 12.37
N PRO A 190 -3.61 20.74 12.53
CA PRO A 190 -4.96 20.46 13.04
C PRO A 190 -5.77 19.54 12.12
N GLN A 191 -6.86 18.96 12.62
CA GLN A 191 -7.71 18.08 11.81
C GLN A 191 -8.44 18.87 10.71
N PHE A 192 -8.79 18.18 9.62
CA PHE A 192 -9.68 18.76 8.62
C PHE A 192 -11.08 18.98 9.22
N GLU A 193 -11.71 20.09 8.84
CA GLU A 193 -13.05 20.46 9.28
C GLU A 193 -14.00 20.50 8.07
N PRO A 194 -15.21 19.92 8.17
CA PRO A 194 -16.20 20.04 7.10
C PRO A 194 -16.58 21.51 6.87
N LYS A 195 -16.79 21.88 5.61
CA LYS A 195 -17.10 23.23 5.11
C LYS A 195 -15.97 24.26 5.25
N GLN A 196 -14.82 23.86 5.77
CA GLN A 196 -13.63 24.71 5.86
C GLN A 196 -12.88 24.73 4.52
N PHE A 197 -12.22 25.86 4.25
CA PHE A 197 -11.42 26.07 3.05
C PHE A 197 -9.94 25.79 3.34
N TYR A 198 -9.28 25.14 2.39
CA TYR A 198 -7.86 24.81 2.47
C TYR A 198 -7.15 25.17 1.17
N LEU A 199 -5.94 25.69 1.31
CA LEU A 199 -5.00 25.96 0.22
C LEU A 199 -4.06 24.76 0.08
N LEU A 200 -4.05 24.15 -1.10
CA LEU A 200 -3.21 23.01 -1.45
C LEU A 200 -2.15 23.46 -2.44
N VAL A 201 -0.88 23.13 -2.19
CA VAL A 201 0.22 23.48 -3.12
C VAL A 201 0.34 22.44 -4.24
N GLY A 202 0.05 22.88 -5.46
CA GLY A 202 0.32 22.14 -6.68
C GLY A 202 1.75 22.34 -7.18
N ASP A 203 2.11 21.65 -8.26
CA ASP A 203 3.45 21.77 -8.87
C ASP A 203 3.63 23.10 -9.62
N GLU A 204 2.55 23.67 -10.16
CA GLU A 204 2.57 24.92 -10.94
C GLU A 204 1.83 26.08 -10.23
N SER A 205 0.75 25.79 -9.51
CA SER A 205 -0.09 26.76 -8.80
C SER A 205 -0.63 26.19 -7.50
N ALA A 206 -0.91 27.06 -6.52
CA ALA A 206 -1.69 26.69 -5.35
C ALA A 206 -3.19 26.79 -5.68
N ARG A 207 -3.98 25.86 -5.15
CA ARG A 207 -5.42 25.77 -5.40
C ARG A 207 -6.21 25.72 -4.11
N VAL A 208 -7.41 26.30 -4.14
CA VAL A 208 -8.31 26.33 -2.99
C VAL A 208 -9.34 25.23 -3.14
N VAL A 209 -9.52 24.47 -2.06
CA VAL A 209 -10.56 23.45 -1.96
C VAL A 209 -11.42 23.70 -0.73
N ARG A 210 -12.71 23.35 -0.80
CA ARG A 210 -13.58 23.26 0.39
C ARG A 210 -13.80 21.79 0.70
N VAL A 211 -13.61 21.41 1.97
CA VAL A 211 -13.92 20.04 2.40
C VAL A 211 -15.43 19.89 2.55
N ASP A 212 -16.03 18.96 1.83
CA ASP A 212 -17.46 18.68 1.94
C ASP A 212 -17.73 17.55 2.93
N GLU A 213 -16.94 16.47 2.85
CA GLU A 213 -17.11 15.30 3.72
C GLU A 213 -15.76 14.68 4.11
N LEU A 214 -15.66 14.27 5.38
CA LEU A 214 -14.51 13.57 5.95
C LEU A 214 -14.80 12.06 5.98
N ASN A 215 -14.01 11.30 5.23
CA ASN A 215 -14.08 9.84 5.25
C ASN A 215 -12.85 9.24 5.95
N GLN A 216 -12.93 7.97 6.35
CA GLN A 216 -11.86 7.30 7.12
C GLN A 216 -10.50 7.21 6.39
N SER A 217 -10.49 7.35 5.05
CA SER A 217 -9.28 7.29 4.22
C SER A 217 -9.32 8.21 3.00
N SER A 218 -10.25 9.15 2.95
CA SER A 218 -10.37 10.11 1.85
C SER A 218 -11.05 11.39 2.33
N LEU A 219 -10.87 12.45 1.55
CA LEU A 219 -11.62 13.69 1.70
C LEU A 219 -12.43 13.91 0.43
N ALA A 220 -13.74 14.09 0.56
CA ALA A 220 -14.54 14.64 -0.52
C ALA A 220 -14.39 16.16 -0.46
N VAL A 221 -13.90 16.76 -1.54
CA VAL A 221 -13.62 18.19 -1.61
C VAL A 221 -14.20 18.78 -2.88
N TYR A 222 -14.67 20.02 -2.80
CA TYR A 222 -14.95 20.82 -3.98
C TYR A 222 -13.69 21.60 -4.35
N ASP A 223 -13.16 21.35 -5.55
CA ASP A 223 -11.98 22.02 -6.08
C ASP A 223 -12.42 23.25 -6.89
N PHE A 224 -12.02 24.45 -6.46
CA PHE A 224 -12.45 25.69 -7.10
C PHE A 224 -11.67 26.01 -8.38
N GLU A 225 -10.52 25.39 -8.60
CA GLU A 225 -9.78 25.54 -9.86
C GLU A 225 -10.41 24.69 -10.97
N LEU A 226 -10.91 23.50 -10.62
CA LEU A 226 -11.55 22.56 -11.54
C LEU A 226 -13.07 22.74 -11.64
N GLU A 227 -13.67 23.51 -10.73
CA GLU A 227 -15.12 23.66 -10.56
C GLU A 227 -15.86 22.31 -10.41
N ASP A 228 -15.24 21.34 -9.74
CA ASP A 228 -15.76 19.97 -9.62
C ASP A 228 -15.56 19.36 -8.22
N ASN A 229 -16.40 18.37 -7.90
CA ASN A 229 -16.27 17.57 -6.69
C ASN A 229 -15.25 16.46 -6.93
N THR A 230 -14.15 16.51 -6.20
CA THR A 230 -13.07 15.53 -6.29
C THR A 230 -12.93 14.78 -4.98
N THR A 231 -12.42 13.55 -5.07
CA THR A 231 -12.07 12.76 -3.88
C THR A 231 -10.57 12.68 -3.77
N LEU A 232 -10.02 13.25 -2.71
CA LEU A 232 -8.61 13.10 -2.36
C LEU A 232 -8.44 11.80 -1.57
N GLU A 233 -7.96 10.77 -2.24
CA GLU A 233 -7.62 9.50 -1.58
C GLU A 233 -6.43 9.67 -0.65
N GLY A 234 -6.32 8.81 0.37
CA GLY A 234 -5.28 8.92 1.40
C GLY A 234 -3.85 9.09 0.85
N LYS A 235 -3.48 8.40 -0.24
CA LYS A 235 -2.16 8.57 -0.88
C LYS A 235 -1.94 9.99 -1.42
N GLN A 236 -2.95 10.55 -2.08
CA GLN A 236 -2.90 11.91 -2.63
C GLN A 236 -2.89 12.94 -1.50
N LEU A 237 -3.70 12.73 -0.45
CA LEU A 237 -3.75 13.62 0.70
C LEU A 237 -2.40 13.71 1.43
N ILE A 238 -1.73 12.57 1.61
CA ILE A 238 -0.40 12.53 2.21
C ILE A 238 0.60 13.27 1.32
N ALA A 239 0.57 13.08 0.00
CA ALA A 239 1.44 13.81 -0.92
C ALA A 239 1.19 15.33 -0.86
N GLN A 240 -0.07 15.76 -0.74
CA GLN A 240 -0.44 17.16 -0.59
C GLN A 240 0.03 17.75 0.75
N LEU A 241 -0.17 17.04 1.86
CA LEU A 241 0.32 17.46 3.18
C LEU A 241 1.84 17.62 3.22
N ARG A 242 2.60 16.84 2.43
CA ARG A 242 4.06 17.02 2.29
C ARG A 242 4.43 18.29 1.52
N ARG A 243 3.63 18.69 0.53
CA ARG A 243 3.84 19.93 -0.23
C ARG A 243 3.42 21.16 0.59
N GLY A 244 2.51 20.95 1.55
CA GLY A 244 1.97 21.97 2.42
C GLY A 244 0.49 22.17 2.13
N VAL A 245 -0.29 22.18 3.21
CA VAL A 245 -1.71 22.51 3.17
C VAL A 245 -1.96 23.54 4.26
N TRP A 246 -2.68 24.61 3.92
CA TRP A 246 -3.01 25.67 4.88
C TRP A 246 -4.51 25.82 4.99
N ALA A 247 -5.04 25.90 6.21
CA ALA A 247 -6.42 26.33 6.40
C ALA A 247 -6.52 27.83 6.06
N ILE A 248 -7.53 28.21 5.29
CA ILE A 248 -7.84 29.61 5.02
C ILE A 248 -9.22 29.95 5.59
N SER A 249 -9.35 31.15 6.16
CA SER A 249 -10.60 31.63 6.74
C SER A 249 -10.98 32.97 6.15
N ARG A 250 -12.29 33.24 6.10
CA ARG A 250 -12.82 34.51 5.64
C ARG A 250 -12.64 35.57 6.73
N GLU A 251 -12.17 36.75 6.37
CA GLU A 251 -12.22 37.94 7.22
C GLU A 251 -13.69 38.37 7.39
N HIS A 252 -14.10 38.57 8.64
CA HIS A 252 -15.44 39.02 8.99
C HIS A 252 -15.61 40.53 8.83
#